data_AF-A0A929YQH9-F1
#
_entry.id   AF-A0A929YQH9-F1
#
_cell.length_a   1.000
_cell.length_b   1.000
_cell.length_c   1.000
_cell.angle_alpha   90.00
_cell.angle_beta   90.00
_cell.angle_gamma   90.00
#
_symmetry.space_group_name_H-M   'P 1'
#
loop_
_entity.id
_entity.type
_entity.pdbx_description
1 polymer ?
#
loop_
_entity_poly.entity_id
_entity_poly.type
_entity_poly.pdbx_seq_one_letter_code
_entity_poly.pdbx_strand_id
1 'polypeptide(L)'
;KHLAAVAAFLGEHYSGANGMAQVDNWVIGNEINARTEWYYLPSTNLEYNVSAYIKAFRIFYNGIKSKNANANIYNSLDQEWQRKSNPGCFLSKDYLDQFNADILREGNIDWGLSFHPYNTPLYDPMAWRQLGSLLNNTVRTKYITMENFHILVDYMHQPQFLAPNGKVRDISISEIGYTSSYGEDKQYASLAYGYQMAASFPEVSAFMYFRQTDAQSEVNAHLAQGLYALNGHRKAAYDLYRVLGTPQAGPALNKASSIIGTDVNQLVASRAVHTR
;
A
#
# COMPACT_ATOMS: atom_id res chain seq x y z
N LYS A 1 4.37 23.21 17.16
CA LYS A 1 4.06 24.53 16.54
C LYS A 1 4.26 24.50 15.03
N HIS A 2 5.44 24.15 14.51
CA HIS A 2 5.69 24.08 13.06
C HIS A 2 4.79 23.09 12.30
N LEU A 3 4.64 21.84 12.78
CA LEU A 3 3.76 20.86 12.11
C LEU A 3 2.30 21.33 12.01
N ALA A 4 1.77 22.00 13.04
CA ALA A 4 0.40 22.49 13.02
C ALA A 4 0.20 23.60 11.99
N ALA A 5 1.18 24.48 11.81
CA ALA A 5 1.14 25.49 10.75
C ALA A 5 1.17 24.85 9.35
N VAL A 6 2.00 23.82 9.16
CA VAL A 6 2.04 23.05 7.90
C VAL A 6 0.70 22.36 7.63
N ALA A 7 0.15 21.66 8.62
CA ALA A 7 -1.15 20.98 8.49
C ALA A 7 -2.29 21.94 8.16
N ALA A 8 -2.35 23.10 8.82
CA ALA A 8 -3.35 24.13 8.56
C ALA A 8 -3.20 24.71 7.14
N PHE A 9 -1.97 25.04 6.74
CA PHE A 9 -1.70 25.55 5.39
C PHE A 9 -2.09 24.54 4.31
N LEU A 10 -1.65 23.28 4.43
CA LEU A 10 -1.96 22.25 3.44
C LEU A 10 -3.47 21.97 3.38
N GLY A 11 -4.12 21.84 4.54
CA GLY A 11 -5.57 21.65 4.60
C GLY A 11 -6.33 22.78 3.93
N GLU A 12 -5.92 24.04 4.12
CA GLU A 12 -6.57 25.20 3.52
C GLU A 12 -6.28 25.34 2.03
N HIS A 13 -5.01 25.19 1.64
CA HIS A 13 -4.55 25.37 0.27
C HIS A 13 -5.11 24.28 -0.66
N TYR A 14 -5.20 23.04 -0.18
CA TYR A 14 -5.67 21.89 -0.96
C TYR A 14 -7.10 21.47 -0.61
N SER A 15 -7.90 22.38 -0.04
CA SER A 15 -9.30 22.12 0.33
C SER A 15 -10.27 22.06 -0.86
N GLY A 16 -9.86 22.51 -2.05
CA GLY A 16 -10.76 22.76 -3.17
C GLY A 16 -11.63 24.02 -3.04
N ALA A 17 -11.79 24.58 -1.84
CA ALA A 17 -12.68 25.73 -1.59
C ALA A 17 -12.11 27.09 -2.07
N ASN A 18 -10.79 27.19 -2.19
CA ASN A 18 -10.08 28.45 -2.47
C ASN A 18 -9.57 28.57 -3.92
N GLY A 19 -9.99 27.68 -4.82
CA GLY A 19 -9.63 27.72 -6.24
C GLY A 19 -8.17 27.37 -6.57
N MET A 20 -7.41 26.83 -5.60
CA MET A 20 -6.00 26.43 -5.80
C MET A 20 -5.90 25.00 -6.34
N ALA A 21 -6.17 24.02 -5.50
CA ALA A 21 -6.25 22.60 -5.84
C ALA A 21 -7.07 21.86 -4.78
N GLN A 22 -7.38 20.59 -5.05
CA GLN A 22 -8.05 19.71 -4.10
C GLN A 22 -7.24 18.43 -3.93
N VAL A 23 -7.01 18.04 -2.68
CA VAL A 23 -6.44 16.74 -2.32
C VAL A 23 -7.41 16.06 -1.37
N ASP A 24 -7.96 14.93 -1.81
CA ASP A 24 -8.96 14.17 -1.05
C ASP A 24 -8.36 12.98 -0.32
N ASN A 25 -7.16 12.53 -0.66
CA ASN A 25 -6.52 11.37 -0.04
C ASN A 25 -5.09 11.75 0.39
N TRP A 26 -4.80 11.61 1.68
CA TRP A 26 -3.55 12.07 2.28
C TRP A 26 -2.83 10.93 2.99
N VAL A 27 -1.64 10.56 2.53
CA VAL A 27 -0.77 9.64 3.28
C VAL A 27 0.19 10.45 4.15
N ILE A 28 0.12 10.26 5.47
CA ILE A 28 0.95 11.00 6.42
C ILE A 28 2.16 10.15 6.81
N GLY A 29 3.28 10.39 6.13
CA GLY A 29 4.53 9.63 6.29
C GLY A 29 4.54 8.34 5.47
N ASN A 30 5.69 8.03 4.87
CA ASN A 30 5.90 6.81 4.09
C ASN A 30 6.46 5.70 4.98
N GLU A 31 5.90 4.49 4.86
CA GLU A 31 6.37 3.26 5.54
C GLU A 31 6.89 3.51 6.96
N ILE A 32 5.99 3.98 7.83
CA ILE A 32 6.35 4.55 9.14
C ILE A 32 6.97 3.53 10.10
N ASN A 33 6.82 2.24 9.81
CA ASN A 33 7.46 1.15 10.52
C ASN A 33 8.95 0.98 10.13
N ALA A 34 9.36 1.40 8.94
CA ALA A 34 10.74 1.42 8.46
C ALA A 34 11.45 2.72 8.88
N ARG A 35 11.66 2.87 10.20
CA ARG A 35 12.10 4.13 10.83
C ARG A 35 13.48 4.63 10.40
N THR A 36 14.36 3.81 9.79
CA THR A 36 15.69 4.29 9.35
C THR A 36 15.77 4.60 7.86
N GLU A 37 14.87 4.03 7.07
CA GLU A 37 14.86 4.09 5.62
C GLU A 37 13.86 5.15 5.14
N TRP A 38 12.67 5.21 5.75
CA TRP A 38 11.54 5.92 5.15
C TRP A 38 10.90 6.97 6.04
N TYR A 39 10.97 6.81 7.38
CA TYR A 39 10.35 7.77 8.31
C TYR A 39 11.32 8.51 9.25
N TYR A 40 12.56 8.02 9.38
CA TYR A 40 13.68 8.68 10.09
C TYR A 40 13.40 9.07 11.56
N LEU A 41 12.86 8.15 12.35
CA LEU A 41 12.77 8.32 13.81
C LEU A 41 13.94 7.61 14.52
N PRO A 42 14.70 8.30 15.40
CA PRO A 42 15.96 7.77 15.95
C PRO A 42 15.78 6.77 17.12
N SER A 43 14.55 6.42 17.49
CA SER A 43 14.28 5.53 18.62
C SER A 43 14.07 4.09 18.15
N THR A 44 14.54 3.11 18.92
CA THR A 44 14.25 1.68 18.72
C THR A 44 13.09 1.18 19.57
N ASN A 45 12.51 2.04 20.42
CA ASN A 45 11.34 1.70 21.24
C ASN A 45 10.06 1.91 20.41
N LEU A 46 9.28 0.83 20.23
CA LEU A 46 8.06 0.85 19.41
C LEU A 46 7.02 1.86 19.93
N GLU A 47 6.68 1.80 21.21
CA GLU A 47 5.69 2.68 21.85
C GLU A 47 6.07 4.16 21.68
N TYR A 48 7.35 4.50 21.86
CA TYR A 48 7.83 5.86 21.66
C TYR A 48 7.67 6.31 20.20
N ASN A 49 8.03 5.46 19.24
CA ASN A 49 7.90 5.78 17.82
C ASN A 49 6.44 6.02 17.43
N VAL A 50 5.56 5.09 17.84
CA VAL A 50 4.13 5.18 17.56
C VAL A 50 3.52 6.41 18.24
N SER A 51 3.85 6.69 19.50
CA SER A 51 3.37 7.88 20.20
C SER A 51 3.85 9.18 19.54
N ALA A 52 5.09 9.24 19.08
CA ALA A 52 5.61 10.39 18.33
C ALA A 52 4.88 10.55 16.98
N TYR A 53 4.65 9.46 16.27
CA TYR A 53 3.90 9.45 15.01
C TYR A 53 2.45 9.90 15.21
N ILE A 54 1.71 9.35 16.18
CA ILE A 54 0.31 9.69 16.45
C ILE A 54 0.13 11.18 16.71
N LYS A 55 1.07 11.82 17.43
CA LYS A 55 1.05 13.28 17.63
C LYS A 55 1.09 14.03 16.30
N ALA A 56 1.98 13.64 15.39
CA ALA A 56 2.05 14.23 14.06
C ALA A 56 0.79 13.92 13.24
N PHE A 57 0.36 12.65 13.24
CA PHE A 57 -0.84 12.18 12.53
C PHE A 57 -2.09 12.95 12.94
N ARG A 58 -2.37 13.10 14.25
CA ARG A 58 -3.53 13.86 14.75
C ARG A 58 -3.45 15.34 14.39
N ILE A 59 -2.27 15.94 14.37
CA ILE A 59 -2.08 17.34 13.92
C ILE A 59 -2.49 17.49 12.45
N PHE A 60 -2.02 16.60 11.58
CA PHE A 60 -2.41 16.61 10.16
C PHE A 60 -3.88 16.28 9.97
N TYR A 61 -4.38 15.24 10.62
CA TYR A 61 -5.78 14.84 10.58
C TYR A 61 -6.71 16.00 10.91
N ASN A 62 -6.50 16.67 12.05
CA ASN A 62 -7.35 17.78 12.47
C ASN A 62 -7.19 19.00 11.55
N GLY A 63 -5.97 19.33 11.14
CA GLY A 63 -5.71 20.45 10.22
C GLY A 63 -6.44 20.28 8.88
N ILE A 64 -6.32 19.10 8.27
CA ILE A 64 -6.95 18.76 6.99
C ILE A 64 -8.47 18.66 7.14
N LYS A 65 -8.98 17.86 8.10
CA LYS A 65 -10.43 17.67 8.30
C LYS A 65 -11.16 18.96 8.67
N SER A 66 -10.50 19.93 9.30
CA SER A 66 -11.09 21.25 9.59
C SER A 66 -11.40 22.08 8.35
N LYS A 67 -10.77 21.75 7.20
CA LYS A 67 -10.92 22.46 5.93
C LYS A 67 -11.62 21.61 4.86
N ASN A 68 -11.42 20.29 4.87
CA ASN A 68 -12.11 19.31 4.04
C ASN A 68 -12.52 18.10 4.89
N ALA A 69 -13.77 18.07 5.37
CA ALA A 69 -14.29 16.98 6.19
C ALA A 69 -14.36 15.63 5.45
N ASN A 70 -14.41 15.66 4.11
CA ASN A 70 -14.51 14.47 3.26
C ASN A 70 -13.15 13.86 2.91
N ALA A 71 -12.03 14.52 3.22
CA ALA A 71 -10.70 13.99 2.92
C ALA A 71 -10.41 12.70 3.71
N ASN A 72 -9.83 11.70 3.08
CA ASN A 72 -9.30 10.50 3.73
C ASN A 72 -7.84 10.73 4.15
N ILE A 73 -7.49 10.26 5.34
CA ILE A 73 -6.14 10.41 5.91
C ILE A 73 -5.63 9.03 6.32
N TYR A 74 -4.50 8.65 5.74
CA TYR A 74 -3.91 7.33 5.83
C TYR A 74 -2.59 7.34 6.59
N ASN A 75 -2.37 6.33 7.42
CA ASN A 75 -1.01 5.91 7.77
C ASN A 75 -0.43 5.04 6.64
N SER A 76 0.86 4.69 6.70
CA SER A 76 1.50 3.89 5.65
C SER A 76 2.43 2.84 6.23
N LEU A 77 2.26 1.57 5.82
CA LEU A 77 3.09 0.45 6.29
C LEU A 77 3.60 -0.41 5.13
N ASP A 78 4.79 -0.98 5.29
CA ASP A 78 5.38 -1.93 4.33
C ASP A 78 4.88 -3.37 4.53
N GLN A 79 5.29 -4.27 3.63
CA GLN A 79 4.95 -5.69 3.65
C GLN A 79 5.53 -6.52 4.82
N GLU A 80 6.38 -5.97 5.69
CA GLU A 80 7.16 -6.70 6.70
C GLU A 80 6.34 -7.09 7.94
N TRP A 81 5.32 -7.91 7.73
CA TRP A 81 4.28 -8.23 8.71
C TRP A 81 4.80 -8.84 10.02
N GLN A 82 5.61 -9.90 9.95
CA GLN A 82 6.22 -10.58 11.11
C GLN A 82 7.68 -10.97 10.89
N ARG A 83 8.30 -10.39 9.87
CA ARG A 83 9.73 -10.51 9.68
C ARG A 83 10.27 -9.19 9.16
N LYS A 84 11.21 -8.63 9.92
CA LYS A 84 12.01 -7.51 9.46
C LYS A 84 13.18 -7.97 8.57
N SER A 85 13.42 -7.29 7.47
CA SER A 85 14.62 -7.48 6.63
C SER A 85 15.81 -6.66 7.13
N ASN A 86 15.58 -5.57 7.88
CA ASN A 86 16.61 -4.73 8.48
C ASN A 86 16.33 -4.45 9.98
N PRO A 87 17.35 -4.37 10.87
CA PRO A 87 17.20 -3.90 12.26
C PRO A 87 16.58 -2.50 12.42
N GLY A 88 16.58 -1.71 11.34
CA GLY A 88 15.91 -0.44 11.22
C GLY A 88 14.39 -0.51 11.30
N CYS A 89 13.77 -1.63 10.96
CA CYS A 89 12.31 -1.72 10.84
C CYS A 89 11.65 -2.32 12.09
N PHE A 90 10.43 -1.85 12.36
CA PHE A 90 9.44 -2.55 13.18
C PHE A 90 8.59 -3.46 12.31
N LEU A 91 8.04 -4.52 12.92
CA LEU A 91 7.08 -5.39 12.25
C LEU A 91 5.79 -4.60 11.95
N SER A 92 5.29 -4.67 10.73
CA SER A 92 4.11 -3.89 10.31
C SER A 92 2.88 -4.24 11.15
N LYS A 93 2.74 -5.52 11.55
CA LYS A 93 1.67 -5.96 12.43
C LYS A 93 1.75 -5.28 13.80
N ASP A 94 2.90 -5.36 14.46
CA ASP A 94 3.09 -4.79 15.81
C ASP A 94 2.93 -3.28 15.80
N TYR A 95 3.40 -2.61 14.74
CA TYR A 95 3.22 -1.17 14.56
C TYR A 95 1.74 -0.80 14.38
N LEU A 96 1.01 -1.55 13.55
CA LEU A 96 -0.42 -1.34 13.33
C LEU A 96 -1.24 -1.56 14.61
N ASP A 97 -0.93 -2.61 15.36
CA ASP A 97 -1.58 -2.94 16.63
C ASP A 97 -1.37 -1.83 17.66
N GLN A 98 -0.11 -1.39 17.85
CA GLN A 98 0.22 -0.32 18.79
C GLN A 98 -0.40 1.02 18.35
N PHE A 99 -0.36 1.34 17.05
CA PHE A 99 -0.97 2.55 16.50
C PHE A 99 -2.47 2.59 16.79
N ASN A 100 -3.18 1.51 16.49
CA ASN A 100 -4.61 1.45 16.71
C ASN A 100 -4.97 1.48 18.21
N ALA A 101 -4.23 0.76 19.05
CA ALA A 101 -4.44 0.77 20.50
C ALA A 101 -4.32 2.19 21.09
N ASP A 102 -3.30 2.95 20.69
CA ASP A 102 -3.11 4.34 21.13
C ASP A 102 -4.16 5.30 20.54
N ILE A 103 -4.57 5.11 19.28
CA ILE A 103 -5.68 5.89 18.70
C ILE A 103 -6.97 5.67 19.47
N LEU A 104 -7.32 4.43 19.82
CA LEU A 104 -8.50 4.10 20.61
C LEU A 104 -8.44 4.74 22.01
N ARG A 105 -7.28 4.65 22.68
CA ARG A 105 -7.06 5.21 24.02
C ARG A 105 -7.19 6.73 24.06
N GLU A 106 -6.78 7.42 22.99
CA GLU A 106 -6.77 8.89 22.92
C GLU A 106 -8.00 9.49 22.22
N GLY A 107 -8.98 8.66 21.86
CA GLY A 107 -10.17 9.05 21.12
C GLY A 107 -10.11 8.59 19.67
N ASN A 108 -10.98 7.64 19.34
CA ASN A 108 -11.03 7.01 18.02
C ASN A 108 -11.38 8.04 16.93
N ILE A 109 -10.63 8.01 15.83
CA ILE A 109 -10.81 8.85 14.63
C ILE A 109 -10.90 7.97 13.38
N ASP A 110 -11.49 8.49 12.32
CA ASP A 110 -11.67 7.76 11.06
C ASP A 110 -10.43 7.88 10.15
N TRP A 111 -9.38 7.13 10.49
CA TRP A 111 -8.17 6.95 9.69
C TRP A 111 -8.31 5.76 8.72
N GLY A 112 -7.56 5.79 7.61
CA GLY A 112 -7.42 4.68 6.65
C GLY A 112 -6.01 4.07 6.66
N LEU A 113 -5.85 2.87 6.11
CA LEU A 113 -4.57 2.18 6.03
C LEU A 113 -4.00 2.25 4.62
N SER A 114 -2.84 2.88 4.43
CA SER A 114 -2.03 2.62 3.24
C SER A 114 -1.07 1.47 3.49
N PHE A 115 -1.07 0.47 2.62
CA PHE A 115 -0.20 -0.71 2.75
C PHE A 115 0.51 -1.00 1.44
N HIS A 116 1.80 -1.35 1.51
CA HIS A 116 2.65 -1.59 0.34
C HIS A 116 3.00 -3.09 0.22
N PRO A 117 2.13 -3.91 -0.40
CA PRO A 117 2.24 -5.37 -0.44
C PRO A 117 3.19 -5.86 -1.55
N TYR A 118 4.44 -5.37 -1.55
CA TYR A 118 5.46 -5.77 -2.51
C TYR A 118 5.79 -7.26 -2.45
N ASN A 119 6.39 -7.78 -3.53
CA ASN A 119 6.92 -9.15 -3.56
C ASN A 119 8.06 -9.32 -2.54
N THR A 120 8.28 -10.57 -2.11
CA THR A 120 9.39 -10.93 -1.22
C THR A 120 10.19 -12.11 -1.78
N PRO A 121 11.48 -11.95 -2.11
CA PRO A 121 12.24 -10.69 -2.11
C PRO A 121 11.69 -9.66 -3.11
N LEU A 122 12.01 -8.37 -2.89
CA LEU A 122 11.50 -7.24 -3.72
C LEU A 122 11.78 -7.40 -5.22
N TYR A 123 12.90 -8.05 -5.56
CA TYR A 123 13.30 -8.28 -6.95
C TYR A 123 12.63 -9.50 -7.60
N ASP A 124 11.76 -10.24 -6.91
CA ASP A 124 11.00 -11.32 -7.55
C ASP A 124 10.02 -10.72 -8.59
N PRO A 125 10.15 -11.04 -9.88
CA PRO A 125 9.28 -10.50 -10.91
C PRO A 125 7.88 -11.14 -10.95
N MET A 126 7.62 -12.24 -10.22
CA MET A 126 6.39 -13.04 -10.33
C MET A 126 5.53 -12.98 -9.07
N ALA A 127 4.61 -12.01 -9.00
CA ALA A 127 3.72 -11.79 -7.86
C ALA A 127 2.71 -12.92 -7.61
N TRP A 128 2.48 -13.77 -8.61
CA TRP A 128 1.52 -14.87 -8.52
C TRP A 128 2.16 -16.20 -8.09
N ARG A 129 3.49 -16.27 -7.98
CA ARG A 129 4.19 -17.51 -7.64
C ARG A 129 4.26 -17.70 -6.12
N GLN A 130 3.86 -18.88 -5.66
CA GLN A 130 3.92 -19.23 -4.23
C GLN A 130 5.34 -19.24 -3.68
N LEU A 131 5.60 -18.42 -2.67
CA LEU A 131 6.95 -18.21 -2.10
C LEU A 131 7.26 -19.07 -0.86
N GLY A 132 6.66 -20.25 -0.74
CA GLY A 132 7.02 -21.24 0.27
C GLY A 132 6.97 -20.70 1.71
N SER A 133 8.00 -20.93 2.53
CA SER A 133 7.98 -20.65 3.99
C SER A 133 7.96 -19.17 4.41
N LEU A 134 7.92 -18.23 3.46
CA LEU A 134 7.80 -16.79 3.74
C LEU A 134 6.35 -16.33 3.76
N LEU A 135 5.50 -16.95 2.94
CA LEU A 135 4.11 -16.61 2.80
C LEU A 135 3.26 -17.80 3.27
N ASN A 136 2.26 -17.53 4.09
CA ASN A 136 1.22 -18.51 4.39
C ASN A 136 -0.12 -17.79 4.52
N ASN A 137 -1.20 -18.55 4.60
CA ASN A 137 -2.59 -18.05 4.65
C ASN A 137 -3.09 -17.82 6.08
N THR A 138 -2.21 -17.40 6.99
CA THR A 138 -2.58 -17.10 8.37
C THR A 138 -1.93 -15.81 8.81
N VAL A 139 -2.46 -15.21 9.88
CA VAL A 139 -1.85 -14.04 10.52
C VAL A 139 -0.42 -14.28 10.99
N ARG A 140 0.12 -15.52 10.95
CA ARG A 140 1.52 -15.90 11.22
C ARG A 140 2.45 -15.78 9.99
N THR A 141 1.97 -15.28 8.86
CA THR A 141 2.80 -15.03 7.67
C THR A 141 3.91 -14.03 7.97
N LYS A 142 5.08 -14.21 7.34
CA LYS A 142 6.23 -13.31 7.56
C LYS A 142 6.06 -12.00 6.81
N TYR A 143 5.49 -12.06 5.60
CA TYR A 143 5.19 -10.91 4.77
C TYR A 143 3.73 -10.96 4.30
N ILE A 144 3.17 -9.78 4.00
CA ILE A 144 1.92 -9.61 3.29
C ILE A 144 2.24 -9.08 1.90
N THR A 145 1.99 -9.90 0.87
CA THR A 145 2.13 -9.52 -0.53
C THR A 145 0.76 -9.59 -1.21
N MET A 146 0.68 -9.27 -2.50
CA MET A 146 -0.56 -9.51 -3.25
C MET A 146 -0.98 -10.98 -3.31
N GLU A 147 -0.10 -11.94 -2.98
CA GLU A 147 -0.46 -13.36 -2.92
C GLU A 147 -1.43 -13.67 -1.78
N ASN A 148 -1.15 -13.15 -0.59
CA ASN A 148 -1.86 -13.46 0.65
C ASN A 148 -2.54 -12.21 1.25
N PHE A 149 -2.86 -11.23 0.40
CA PHE A 149 -3.41 -9.93 0.81
C PHE A 149 -4.72 -10.04 1.59
N HIS A 150 -5.51 -11.10 1.38
CA HIS A 150 -6.72 -11.38 2.16
C HIS A 150 -6.46 -11.38 3.67
N ILE A 151 -5.26 -11.75 4.12
CA ILE A 151 -4.89 -11.74 5.55
C ILE A 151 -4.96 -10.32 6.12
N LEU A 152 -4.47 -9.31 5.38
CA LEU A 152 -4.55 -7.92 5.83
C LEU A 152 -5.99 -7.46 5.92
N VAL A 153 -6.77 -7.77 4.89
CA VAL A 153 -8.17 -7.37 4.79
C VAL A 153 -8.96 -8.00 5.94
N ASP A 154 -8.86 -9.31 6.14
CA ASP A 154 -9.49 -10.04 7.24
C ASP A 154 -8.99 -9.53 8.61
N TYR A 155 -7.71 -9.12 8.72
CA TYR A 155 -7.18 -8.51 9.95
C TYR A 155 -7.86 -7.18 10.29
N MET A 156 -8.09 -6.33 9.27
CA MET A 156 -8.77 -5.04 9.42
C MET A 156 -10.27 -5.15 9.71
N HIS A 157 -10.87 -6.34 9.54
CA HIS A 157 -12.25 -6.62 9.92
C HIS A 157 -12.44 -6.87 11.42
N GLN A 158 -11.37 -7.04 12.20
CA GLN A 158 -11.51 -7.30 13.63
C GLN A 158 -12.12 -6.08 14.34
N PRO A 159 -12.97 -6.28 15.38
CA PRO A 159 -13.75 -5.20 15.99
C PRO A 159 -12.95 -3.99 16.44
N GLN A 160 -11.72 -4.18 16.91
CA GLN A 160 -10.86 -3.09 17.37
C GLN A 160 -10.33 -2.20 16.24
N PHE A 161 -10.32 -2.68 14.99
CA PHE A 161 -9.85 -1.92 13.84
C PHE A 161 -10.95 -1.17 13.10
N LEU A 162 -12.22 -1.36 13.47
CA LEU A 162 -13.33 -0.68 12.79
C LEU A 162 -13.29 0.84 13.02
N ALA A 163 -13.74 1.57 12.01
CA ALA A 163 -13.97 3.00 12.09
C ALA A 163 -15.05 3.33 13.15
N PRO A 164 -15.14 4.59 13.64
CA PRO A 164 -16.18 4.98 14.61
C PRO A 164 -17.62 4.69 14.16
N ASN A 165 -17.86 4.59 12.86
CA ASN A 165 -19.16 4.25 12.27
C ASN A 165 -19.43 2.72 12.21
N GLY A 166 -18.53 1.88 12.73
CA GLY A 166 -18.62 0.42 12.73
C GLY A 166 -18.26 -0.26 11.41
N LYS A 167 -17.80 0.48 10.40
CA LYS A 167 -17.35 -0.08 9.11
C LYS A 167 -15.86 -0.39 9.15
N VAL A 168 -15.42 -1.29 8.27
CA VAL A 168 -13.99 -1.51 8.02
C VAL A 168 -13.40 -0.23 7.45
N ARG A 169 -12.18 0.11 7.91
CA ARG A 169 -11.46 1.28 7.44
C ARG A 169 -11.00 1.10 6.00
N ASP A 170 -10.95 2.21 5.29
CA ASP A 170 -10.48 2.24 3.90
C ASP A 170 -9.03 1.78 3.80
N ILE A 171 -8.72 0.94 2.81
CA ILE A 171 -7.38 0.45 2.50
C ILE A 171 -6.94 1.05 1.17
N SER A 172 -5.75 1.63 1.16
CA SER A 172 -5.08 2.15 -0.03
C SER A 172 -3.81 1.33 -0.30
N ILE A 173 -3.57 1.01 -1.56
CA ILE A 173 -2.26 0.57 -2.03
C ILE A 173 -1.64 1.78 -2.73
N SER A 174 -1.04 2.69 -1.97
CA SER A 174 -0.43 3.92 -2.52
C SER A 174 0.90 3.68 -3.22
N GLU A 175 1.47 2.49 -3.07
CA GLU A 175 2.74 2.12 -3.69
C GLU A 175 2.77 0.61 -3.93
N ILE A 176 2.88 0.21 -5.19
CA ILE A 176 3.14 -1.17 -5.59
C ILE A 176 3.78 -1.22 -6.97
N GLY A 177 4.82 -2.03 -7.14
CA GLY A 177 5.60 -2.10 -8.37
C GLY A 177 6.20 -3.46 -8.59
N TYR A 178 6.37 -3.84 -9.87
CA TYR A 178 6.95 -5.13 -10.25
C TYR A 178 8.14 -4.91 -11.17
N THR A 179 9.27 -5.53 -10.85
CA THR A 179 10.51 -5.31 -11.62
C THR A 179 10.43 -5.97 -13.00
N SER A 180 10.85 -5.23 -14.02
CA SER A 180 11.07 -5.75 -15.37
C SER A 180 12.49 -6.27 -15.60
N SER A 181 13.37 -6.22 -14.59
CA SER A 181 14.78 -6.66 -14.70
C SER A 181 14.94 -8.12 -15.13
N TYR A 182 13.87 -8.92 -15.01
CA TYR A 182 13.84 -10.33 -15.38
C TYR A 182 12.78 -10.64 -16.46
N GLY A 183 12.25 -9.63 -17.14
CA GLY A 183 11.27 -9.75 -18.22
C GLY A 183 10.10 -8.77 -18.07
N GLU A 184 9.83 -7.98 -19.11
CA GLU A 184 8.65 -7.10 -19.15
C GLU A 184 7.32 -7.87 -19.19
N ASP A 185 7.33 -9.10 -19.71
CA ASP A 185 6.20 -10.02 -19.66
C ASP A 185 5.82 -10.38 -18.22
N LYS A 186 6.81 -10.62 -17.35
CA LYS A 186 6.56 -10.90 -15.92
C LYS A 186 6.08 -9.67 -15.18
N GLN A 187 6.66 -8.49 -15.45
CA GLN A 187 6.14 -7.23 -14.94
C GLN A 187 4.67 -7.03 -15.34
N TYR A 188 4.36 -7.25 -16.63
CA TYR A 188 3.01 -7.16 -17.17
C TYR A 188 2.04 -8.10 -16.45
N ALA A 189 2.39 -9.38 -16.32
CA ALA A 189 1.57 -10.38 -15.65
C ALA A 189 1.39 -10.10 -14.15
N SER A 190 2.45 -9.67 -13.45
CA SER A 190 2.39 -9.31 -12.04
C SER A 190 1.51 -8.08 -11.79
N LEU A 191 1.58 -7.08 -12.68
CA LEU A 191 0.67 -5.93 -12.62
C LEU A 191 -0.79 -6.34 -12.78
N ALA A 192 -1.10 -7.20 -13.76
CA ALA A 192 -2.45 -7.71 -13.95
C ALA A 192 -2.94 -8.48 -12.71
N TYR A 193 -2.12 -9.38 -12.19
CA TYR A 193 -2.43 -10.16 -10.99
C TYR A 193 -2.65 -9.26 -9.76
N GLY A 194 -1.72 -8.34 -9.49
CA GLY A 194 -1.80 -7.43 -8.34
C GLY A 194 -3.04 -6.54 -8.40
N TYR A 195 -3.35 -5.98 -9.56
CA TYR A 195 -4.56 -5.18 -9.73
C TYR A 195 -5.83 -6.02 -9.51
N GLN A 196 -5.92 -7.21 -10.10
CA GLN A 196 -7.10 -8.07 -9.94
C GLN A 196 -7.29 -8.51 -8.47
N MET A 197 -6.20 -8.83 -7.76
CA MET A 197 -6.25 -9.10 -6.33
C MET A 197 -6.78 -7.89 -5.55
N ALA A 198 -6.25 -6.68 -5.80
CA ALA A 198 -6.70 -5.46 -5.13
C ALA A 198 -8.19 -5.18 -5.39
N ALA A 199 -8.61 -5.26 -6.65
CA ALA A 199 -9.98 -4.99 -7.07
C ALA A 199 -11.00 -6.03 -6.56
N SER A 200 -10.55 -7.15 -6.03
CA SER A 200 -11.42 -8.18 -5.44
C SER A 200 -11.89 -7.84 -4.02
N PHE A 201 -11.29 -6.83 -3.37
CA PHE A 201 -11.63 -6.42 -2.01
C PHE A 201 -12.33 -5.06 -2.02
N PRO A 202 -13.59 -4.96 -1.56
CA PRO A 202 -14.32 -3.69 -1.55
C PRO A 202 -13.74 -2.66 -0.57
N GLU A 203 -12.91 -3.09 0.38
CA GLU A 203 -12.18 -2.21 1.30
C GLU A 203 -11.02 -1.48 0.62
N VAL A 204 -10.57 -1.94 -0.54
CA VAL A 204 -9.47 -1.32 -1.28
C VAL A 204 -9.99 -0.27 -2.25
N SER A 205 -9.77 1.01 -1.93
CA SER A 205 -10.24 2.13 -2.74
C SER A 205 -9.22 2.64 -3.76
N ALA A 206 -7.94 2.32 -3.56
CA ALA A 206 -6.85 2.83 -4.37
C ALA A 206 -5.79 1.77 -4.68
N PHE A 207 -5.31 1.78 -5.93
CA PHE A 207 -4.16 1.02 -6.40
C PHE A 207 -3.28 1.95 -7.23
N MET A 208 -2.10 2.29 -6.72
CA MET A 208 -1.16 3.20 -7.36
C MET A 208 0.10 2.46 -7.77
N TYR A 209 0.29 2.32 -9.08
CA TYR A 209 1.45 1.64 -9.61
C TYR A 209 2.72 2.52 -9.49
N PHE A 210 3.69 2.03 -8.72
CA PHE A 210 5.03 2.55 -8.62
C PHE A 210 5.88 1.92 -9.73
N ARG A 211 6.38 2.66 -10.72
CA ARG A 211 6.39 4.13 -10.89
C ARG A 211 6.23 4.49 -12.36
N GLN A 212 6.14 5.77 -12.68
CA GLN A 212 6.04 6.20 -14.08
C GLN A 212 7.30 5.82 -14.88
N THR A 213 8.47 6.30 -14.46
CA THR A 213 9.76 6.01 -15.13
C THR A 213 10.70 5.36 -14.13
N ASP A 214 11.45 4.35 -14.57
CA ASP A 214 12.52 3.73 -13.79
C ASP A 214 13.44 4.77 -13.13
N ALA A 215 13.98 4.45 -11.96
CA ALA A 215 15.12 5.18 -11.40
C ALA A 215 16.41 4.37 -11.55
N GLN A 216 17.52 5.06 -11.87
CA GLN A 216 18.81 4.41 -12.10
C GLN A 216 19.29 3.59 -10.89
N SER A 217 19.11 4.11 -9.68
CA SER A 217 19.48 3.42 -8.44
C SER A 217 18.69 2.12 -8.24
N GLU A 218 17.39 2.13 -8.54
CA GLU A 218 16.52 0.96 -8.42
C GLU A 218 16.84 -0.08 -9.51
N VAL A 219 17.07 0.35 -10.75
CA VAL A 219 17.52 -0.53 -11.85
C VAL A 219 18.82 -1.25 -11.48
N ASN A 220 19.78 -0.53 -10.88
CA ASN A 220 21.05 -1.11 -10.41
C ASN A 220 20.84 -2.16 -9.31
N ALA A 221 19.73 -2.07 -8.56
CA ALA A 221 19.32 -3.01 -7.53
C ALA A 221 18.34 -4.09 -8.04
N HIS A 222 18.18 -4.23 -9.36
CA HIS A 222 17.22 -5.14 -10.02
C HIS A 222 15.74 -4.82 -9.76
N LEU A 223 15.42 -3.54 -9.49
CA LEU A 223 14.08 -3.01 -9.23
C LEU A 223 13.63 -2.06 -10.36
N ALA A 224 13.74 -2.49 -11.62
CA ALA A 224 13.26 -1.72 -12.77
C ALA A 224 11.72 -1.72 -12.86
N GLN A 225 11.03 -0.97 -11.98
CA GLN A 225 9.58 -1.03 -11.78
C GLN A 225 8.76 -0.08 -12.68
N GLY A 226 9.42 0.85 -13.37
CA GLY A 226 8.79 1.88 -14.18
C GLY A 226 7.91 1.33 -15.31
N LEU A 227 6.84 2.06 -15.65
CA LEU A 227 6.09 1.89 -16.91
C LEU A 227 6.90 2.36 -18.13
N TYR A 228 7.87 3.24 -17.90
CA TYR A 228 8.88 3.66 -18.85
C TYR A 228 10.28 3.29 -18.34
N ALA A 229 11.15 2.87 -19.25
CA ALA A 229 12.58 2.75 -18.97
C ALA A 229 13.26 4.13 -18.96
N LEU A 230 14.50 4.18 -18.46
CA LEU A 230 15.29 5.43 -18.35
C LEU A 230 15.51 6.15 -19.68
N ASN A 231 15.53 5.43 -20.80
CA ASN A 231 15.65 5.99 -22.14
C ASN A 231 14.31 6.44 -22.76
N GLY A 232 13.22 6.42 -21.99
CA GLY A 232 11.88 6.75 -22.47
C GLY A 232 11.17 5.61 -23.21
N HIS A 233 11.78 4.42 -23.30
CA HIS A 233 11.09 3.25 -23.85
C HIS A 233 9.87 2.92 -23.00
N ARG A 234 8.70 2.89 -23.65
CA ARG A 234 7.43 2.53 -23.03
C ARG A 234 7.34 1.02 -22.91
N LYS A 235 7.33 0.51 -21.67
CA LYS A 235 7.25 -0.93 -21.39
C LYS A 235 5.84 -1.45 -21.62
N ALA A 236 5.70 -2.76 -21.83
CA ALA A 236 4.39 -3.39 -22.06
C ALA A 236 3.38 -3.15 -20.92
N ALA A 237 3.86 -3.02 -19.68
CA ALA A 237 3.03 -2.74 -18.50
C ALA A 237 2.26 -1.42 -18.60
N TYR A 238 2.74 -0.43 -19.35
CA TYR A 238 2.03 0.83 -19.60
C TYR A 238 0.67 0.60 -20.26
N ASP A 239 0.66 -0.20 -21.34
CA ASP A 239 -0.55 -0.42 -22.12
C ASP A 239 -1.59 -1.23 -21.33
N LEU A 240 -1.13 -2.11 -20.43
CA LEU A 240 -1.98 -2.77 -19.44
C LEU A 240 -2.56 -1.77 -18.44
N TYR A 241 -1.70 -0.98 -17.78
CA TYR A 241 -2.13 -0.05 -16.73
C TYR A 241 -3.22 0.91 -17.20
N ARG A 242 -3.13 1.37 -18.45
CA ARG A 242 -4.12 2.24 -19.09
C ARG A 242 -5.53 1.64 -19.19
N VAL A 243 -5.65 0.30 -19.24
CA VAL A 243 -6.93 -0.38 -19.46
C VAL A 243 -7.44 -1.15 -18.24
N LEU A 244 -6.64 -1.31 -17.19
CA LEU A 244 -7.08 -1.95 -15.95
C LEU A 244 -8.28 -1.22 -15.33
N GLY A 245 -9.25 -1.98 -14.82
CA GLY A 245 -10.49 -1.43 -14.26
C GLY A 245 -11.52 -0.94 -15.29
N THR A 246 -11.19 -0.98 -16.58
CA THR A 246 -12.09 -0.54 -17.65
C THR A 246 -12.74 -1.74 -18.36
N PRO A 247 -13.86 -1.54 -19.08
CA PRO A 247 -14.44 -2.58 -19.95
C PRO A 247 -13.47 -3.11 -21.03
N GLN A 248 -12.38 -2.40 -21.32
CA GLN A 248 -11.38 -2.77 -22.33
C GLN A 248 -10.28 -3.70 -21.78
N ALA A 249 -10.31 -4.07 -20.49
CA ALA A 249 -9.25 -4.87 -19.87
C ALA A 249 -9.15 -6.32 -20.39
N GLY A 250 -10.24 -6.88 -20.93
CA GLY A 250 -10.35 -8.32 -21.28
C GLY A 250 -9.17 -8.89 -22.09
N PRO A 251 -8.82 -8.32 -23.26
CA PRO A 251 -7.69 -8.79 -24.06
C PRO A 251 -6.34 -8.70 -23.31
N ALA A 252 -6.16 -7.67 -22.48
CA ALA A 252 -4.94 -7.50 -21.69
C ALA A 252 -4.83 -8.55 -20.57
N LEU A 253 -5.95 -8.88 -19.90
CA LEU A 253 -6.02 -9.94 -18.90
C LEU A 253 -5.83 -11.34 -19.52
N ASN A 254 -6.31 -11.57 -20.75
CA ASN A 254 -6.05 -12.81 -21.48
C ASN A 254 -4.56 -12.98 -21.78
N LYS A 255 -3.88 -11.91 -22.21
CA LYS A 255 -2.42 -11.92 -22.41
C LYS A 255 -1.68 -12.21 -21.10
N ALA A 256 -2.09 -11.59 -19.99
CA ALA A 256 -1.51 -11.86 -18.69
C ALA A 256 -1.71 -13.33 -18.28
N SER A 257 -2.90 -13.88 -18.50
CA SER A 257 -3.22 -15.28 -18.22
C SER A 257 -2.32 -16.26 -18.98
N SER A 258 -2.04 -15.98 -20.26
CA SER A 258 -1.08 -16.78 -21.05
C SER A 258 0.34 -16.76 -20.49
N ILE A 259 0.78 -15.63 -19.91
CA ILE A 259 2.10 -15.51 -19.28
C ILE A 259 2.13 -16.22 -17.92
N ILE A 260 1.05 -16.09 -17.14
CA ILE A 260 0.89 -16.74 -15.84
C ILE A 260 0.80 -18.27 -15.97
N GLY A 261 0.23 -18.75 -17.09
CA GLY A 261 -0.05 -20.17 -17.34
C GLY A 261 -1.41 -20.64 -16.80
N THR A 262 -2.24 -19.72 -16.29
CA THR A 262 -3.62 -19.96 -15.88
C THR A 262 -4.44 -18.68 -16.00
N ASP A 263 -5.76 -18.79 -16.02
CA ASP A 263 -6.65 -17.63 -16.02
C ASP A 263 -6.42 -16.78 -14.75
N VAL A 264 -6.10 -15.50 -14.94
CA VAL A 264 -5.74 -14.59 -13.84
C VAL A 264 -6.92 -14.37 -12.89
N ASN A 265 -8.15 -14.32 -13.40
CA ASN A 265 -9.34 -14.08 -12.58
C ASN A 265 -9.67 -15.32 -11.72
N GLN A 266 -9.54 -16.53 -12.29
CA GLN A 266 -9.69 -17.78 -11.55
C GLN A 266 -8.62 -17.92 -10.47
N LEU A 267 -7.37 -17.58 -10.80
CA LEU A 267 -6.27 -17.62 -9.83
C LEU A 267 -6.53 -16.66 -8.66
N VAL A 268 -6.94 -15.43 -8.97
CA VAL A 268 -7.30 -14.41 -7.98
C VAL A 268 -8.47 -14.87 -7.13
N ALA A 269 -9.54 -15.37 -7.73
CA ALA A 269 -10.72 -15.88 -7.00
C ALA A 269 -10.36 -17.03 -6.03
N SER A 270 -9.36 -17.85 -6.36
CA SER A 270 -8.88 -18.91 -5.46
C SER A 270 -8.06 -18.40 -4.25
N ARG A 271 -7.62 -17.14 -4.26
CA ARG A 271 -6.73 -16.54 -3.25
C ARG A 271 -7.35 -15.37 -2.50
N ALA A 272 -8.29 -14.65 -3.13
CA ALA A 272 -9.12 -13.63 -2.51
C ALA A 272 -10.28 -14.28 -1.72
N VAL A 273 -9.95 -15.29 -0.91
CA VAL A 273 -10.92 -15.98 -0.08
C VAL A 273 -11.08 -15.19 1.21
N HIS A 274 -12.26 -14.62 1.44
CA HIS A 274 -12.61 -14.10 2.75
C HIS A 274 -12.77 -15.26 3.72
N THR A 275 -11.86 -15.38 4.68
CA THR A 275 -12.01 -16.36 5.76
C THR A 275 -12.91 -15.75 6.82
N ARG A 276 -14.21 -15.68 6.53
CA ARG A 276 -15.24 -15.22 7.48
C ARG A 276 -15.33 -16.15 8.68
#